data_AF-C6REZ8-F1
#
_entry.id   AF-C6REZ8-F1
#
_cell.length_a   1.000
_cell.length_b   1.000
_cell.length_c   1.000
_cell.angle_alpha   90.00
_cell.angle_beta   90.00
_cell.angle_gamma   90.00
#
_symmetry.space_group_name_H-M   'P 1'
#
loop_
_entity.id
_entity.type
_entity.pdbx_description
1 polymer ?
#
loop_
_entity_poly.entity_id
_entity_poly.type
_entity_poly.pdbx_seq_one_letter_code
_entity_poly.pdbx_strand_id
1 'polypeptide(L)'
;MFFLAIFCSISVANNSQEEIEHYNQLFGAINEQRKGLNESELKTISDPFLKTKAVSIENNNNVSDNQTFDLQAIFSNKAKISGHWYRVKDKIGEYELVNIGSKSITLANKDEKIDLNLTKGANKNVIIKIK
;
A
#
# COMPACT_ATOMS: atom_id res chain seq x y z
N MET A 1 -49.37 38.67 42.59
CA MET A 1 -49.21 38.18 41.20
C MET A 1 -48.11 39.02 40.55
N PHE A 2 -46.83 38.76 40.79
CA PHE A 2 -45.98 37.74 40.17
C PHE A 2 -46.07 37.70 38.63
N PHE A 3 -45.67 38.80 38.00
CA PHE A 3 -45.27 38.84 36.59
C PHE A 3 -44.00 39.70 36.47
N LEU A 4 -42.93 39.22 37.08
CA LEU A 4 -41.59 39.79 36.94
C LEU A 4 -40.65 38.60 36.70
N ALA A 5 -39.77 38.74 35.70
CA ALA A 5 -38.69 37.82 35.31
C ALA A 5 -39.05 36.66 34.36
N ILE A 6 -39.25 36.98 33.07
CA ILE A 6 -38.82 36.09 31.96
C ILE A 6 -38.17 36.95 30.86
N PHE A 7 -36.96 37.44 31.13
CA PHE A 7 -36.00 37.83 30.08
C PHE A 7 -34.65 37.23 30.48
N CYS A 8 -34.57 35.91 30.42
CA CYS A 8 -33.31 35.19 30.52
C CYS A 8 -32.92 34.69 29.13
N SER A 9 -31.73 35.13 28.71
CA SER A 9 -30.75 34.31 28.01
C SER A 9 -30.96 34.03 26.52
N ILE A 10 -30.48 34.93 25.65
CA ILE A 10 -29.85 34.47 24.40
C ILE A 10 -28.71 35.42 24.01
N SER A 11 -27.53 35.24 24.59
CA SER A 11 -26.30 35.88 24.08
C SER A 11 -25.11 34.92 24.17
N VAL A 12 -25.13 33.85 23.37
CA VAL A 12 -23.92 33.12 22.94
C VAL A 12 -24.15 32.58 21.50
N ALA A 13 -23.93 33.40 20.48
CA ALA A 13 -24.04 32.96 19.07
C ALA A 13 -22.90 33.43 18.16
N ASN A 14 -21.84 34.07 18.70
CA ASN A 14 -20.79 34.64 17.85
C ASN A 14 -19.81 33.58 17.31
N ASN A 15 -19.56 32.49 18.03
CA ASN A 15 -18.56 31.48 17.64
C ASN A 15 -19.07 30.54 16.51
N SER A 16 -20.37 30.22 16.51
CA SER A 16 -20.95 29.35 15.48
C SER A 16 -20.94 29.96 14.08
N GLN A 17 -20.99 31.29 13.98
CA GLN A 17 -21.01 31.99 12.70
C GLN A 17 -19.63 31.95 12.01
N GLU A 18 -18.55 32.18 12.76
CA GLU A 18 -17.18 32.11 12.25
C GLU A 18 -16.82 30.69 11.79
N GLU A 19 -17.25 29.67 12.55
CA GLU A 19 -17.08 28.26 12.16
C GLU A 19 -17.84 27.94 10.86
N ILE A 20 -19.09 28.38 10.74
CA ILE A 20 -19.90 28.19 9.52
C ILE A 20 -19.23 28.87 8.32
N GLU A 21 -18.71 30.09 8.49
CA GLU A 21 -17.99 30.81 7.44
C GLU A 21 -16.70 30.10 7.03
N HIS A 22 -15.93 29.57 8.00
CA HIS A 22 -14.75 28.77 7.74
C HIS A 22 -15.07 27.50 6.93
N TYR A 23 -16.13 26.77 7.28
CA TYR A 23 -16.56 25.59 6.51
C TYR A 23 -17.06 25.96 5.12
N ASN A 24 -17.79 27.06 4.96
CA ASN A 24 -18.22 27.54 3.65
C ASN A 24 -17.03 27.89 2.74
N GLN A 25 -15.97 28.50 3.28
CA GLN A 25 -14.73 28.76 2.54
C GLN A 25 -14.06 27.47 2.09
N LEU A 26 -13.95 26.48 2.99
CA LEU A 26 -13.36 25.18 2.67
C LEU A 26 -14.18 24.44 1.60
N PHE A 27 -15.51 24.44 1.72
CA PHE A 27 -16.40 23.85 0.71
C PHE A 27 -16.31 24.57 -0.63
N GLY A 28 -16.21 25.90 -0.62
CA GLY A 28 -15.96 26.69 -1.83
C GLY A 28 -14.68 26.22 -2.53
N ALA A 29 -13.57 26.17 -1.80
CA ALA A 29 -12.26 25.79 -2.33
C ALA A 29 -12.22 24.36 -2.91
N ILE A 30 -12.90 23.39 -2.28
CA ILE A 30 -12.90 22.00 -2.78
C ILE A 30 -13.91 21.77 -3.93
N ASN A 31 -14.93 22.61 -4.05
CA ASN A 31 -15.92 22.56 -5.12
C ASN A 31 -15.42 23.22 -6.42
N GLU A 32 -14.31 23.94 -6.39
CA GLU A 32 -13.68 24.46 -7.59
C GLU A 32 -13.36 23.32 -8.57
N GLN A 33 -13.65 23.54 -9.86
CA GLN A 33 -13.33 22.57 -10.90
C GLN A 33 -11.82 22.37 -10.95
N ARG A 34 -11.38 21.13 -10.72
CA ARG A 34 -9.96 20.76 -10.85
C ARG A 34 -9.52 21.00 -12.29
N LYS A 35 -8.60 21.95 -12.48
CA LYS A 35 -7.90 22.17 -13.74
C LYS A 35 -6.53 21.51 -13.63
N GLY A 36 -6.23 20.64 -14.59
CA GLY A 36 -4.89 20.08 -14.73
C GLY A 36 -3.90 21.12 -15.24
N LEU A 37 -2.62 20.77 -15.21
CA LEU A 37 -1.57 21.58 -15.83
C LEU A 37 -1.74 21.58 -17.36
N ASN A 38 -1.43 22.71 -17.99
CA ASN A 38 -1.39 22.80 -19.44
C ASN A 38 -0.08 22.22 -20.01
N GLU A 39 -0.01 22.06 -21.34
CA GLU A 39 1.17 21.44 -21.99
C GLU A 39 2.49 22.16 -21.71
N SER A 40 2.47 23.49 -21.56
CA SER A 40 3.69 24.25 -21.26
C SER A 40 4.15 24.00 -19.82
N GLU A 41 3.24 23.95 -18.87
CA GLU A 41 3.52 23.67 -17.45
C GLU A 41 4.00 22.23 -17.23
N LEU A 42 3.42 21.27 -17.97
CA LEU A 42 3.84 19.86 -17.94
C LEU A 42 5.28 19.65 -18.42
N LYS A 43 5.79 20.50 -19.32
CA LYS A 43 7.17 20.40 -19.82
C LYS A 43 8.20 20.95 -18.84
N THR A 44 7.79 21.81 -17.92
CA THR A 44 8.69 22.47 -16.95
C THR A 44 8.66 21.80 -15.57
N ILE A 45 7.73 20.87 -15.33
CA ILE A 45 7.64 20.18 -14.05
C ILE A 45 8.85 19.26 -13.82
N SER A 46 9.47 19.38 -12.66
CA SER A 46 10.52 18.47 -12.21
C SER A 46 9.94 17.09 -11.91
N ASP A 47 10.71 16.05 -12.20
CA ASP A 47 10.39 14.66 -11.83
C ASP A 47 10.29 14.55 -10.29
N PRO A 48 9.09 14.28 -9.72
CA PRO A 48 8.89 14.24 -8.29
C PRO A 48 9.31 12.90 -7.67
N PHE A 49 9.76 11.94 -8.47
CA PHE A 49 10.09 10.60 -8.00
C PHE A 49 11.58 10.41 -7.76
N LEU A 50 11.91 9.67 -6.70
CA LEU A 50 13.28 9.26 -6.42
C LEU A 50 13.72 8.24 -7.48
N LYS A 51 14.75 8.59 -8.27
CA LYS A 51 15.39 7.65 -9.19
C LYS A 51 16.22 6.66 -8.39
N THR A 52 15.67 5.49 -8.13
CA THR A 52 16.47 4.39 -7.58
C THR A 52 17.37 3.84 -8.68
N LYS A 53 18.64 3.58 -8.33
CA LYS A 53 19.59 2.95 -9.28
C LYS A 53 19.00 1.60 -9.67
N ALA A 54 18.78 1.40 -10.97
CA ALA A 54 18.31 0.11 -11.49
C ALA A 54 19.26 -0.98 -11.00
N VAL A 55 18.74 -1.95 -10.25
CA VAL A 55 19.48 -3.17 -9.93
C VAL A 55 19.58 -3.93 -11.25
N SER A 56 20.78 -4.01 -11.79
CA SER A 56 21.10 -4.95 -12.86
C SER A 56 20.84 -6.35 -12.31
N ILE A 57 19.74 -6.98 -12.76
CA ILE A 57 19.54 -8.41 -12.55
C ILE A 57 20.57 -9.09 -13.45
N GLU A 58 21.71 -9.46 -12.85
CA GLU A 58 22.63 -10.38 -13.49
C GLU A 58 21.93 -11.73 -13.61
N ASN A 59 21.51 -12.08 -14.82
CA ASN A 59 21.09 -13.43 -15.16
C ASN A 59 22.34 -14.32 -15.16
N ASN A 60 22.83 -14.65 -13.97
CA ASN A 60 23.89 -15.63 -13.80
C ASN A 60 23.28 -17.03 -14.00
N ASN A 61 23.22 -17.48 -15.26
CA ASN A 61 22.81 -18.83 -15.65
C ASN A 61 23.91 -19.86 -15.31
N ASN A 62 24.38 -19.86 -14.07
CA ASN A 62 25.18 -20.94 -13.53
C ASN A 62 24.29 -21.69 -12.52
N VAL A 63 23.42 -22.53 -13.07
CA VAL A 63 22.64 -23.51 -12.31
C VAL A 63 23.64 -24.53 -11.75
N SER A 64 23.97 -24.34 -10.48
CA SER A 64 24.60 -25.35 -9.64
C SER A 64 23.52 -25.89 -8.70
N ASP A 65 23.50 -27.21 -8.55
CA ASP A 65 22.40 -28.12 -8.19
C ASP A 65 21.83 -28.00 -6.76
N ASN A 66 21.73 -26.81 -6.19
CA ASN A 66 21.04 -26.59 -4.91
C ASN A 66 20.19 -25.34 -4.98
N GLN A 67 19.09 -25.40 -5.76
CA GLN A 67 18.20 -24.26 -5.94
C GLN A 67 17.47 -23.96 -4.62
N THR A 68 17.99 -22.98 -3.89
CA THR A 68 17.38 -22.49 -2.65
C THR A 68 16.29 -21.50 -3.03
N PHE A 69 15.04 -21.83 -2.70
CA PHE A 69 13.91 -20.92 -2.88
C PHE A 69 13.74 -20.03 -1.65
N ASP A 70 13.67 -18.71 -1.87
CA ASP A 70 13.46 -17.72 -0.81
C ASP A 70 12.11 -17.00 -1.01
N LEU A 71 11.18 -17.18 -0.08
CA LEU A 71 9.88 -16.51 -0.10
C LEU A 71 10.00 -15.14 0.59
N GLN A 72 9.92 -14.08 -0.21
CA GLN A 72 10.17 -12.70 0.23
C GLN A 72 8.89 -11.95 0.56
N ALA A 73 7.82 -12.19 -0.19
CA ALA A 73 6.55 -11.50 0.01
C ALA A 73 5.37 -12.33 -0.49
N ILE A 74 4.21 -12.12 0.12
CA ILE A 74 2.92 -12.53 -0.42
C ILE A 74 2.05 -11.28 -0.48
N PHE A 75 1.45 -11.04 -1.63
CA PHE A 75 0.57 -9.89 -1.83
C PHE A 75 -0.61 -10.28 -2.70
N SER A 76 -1.82 -10.11 -2.15
CA SER A 76 -3.06 -10.59 -2.77
C SER A 76 -2.93 -12.09 -3.08
N ASN A 77 -3.04 -12.48 -4.36
CA ASN A 77 -2.91 -13.87 -4.81
C ASN A 77 -1.60 -14.13 -5.58
N LYS A 78 -0.51 -13.45 -5.19
CA LYS A 78 0.82 -13.62 -5.78
C LYS A 78 1.89 -13.74 -4.70
N ALA A 79 2.94 -14.48 -5.01
CA ALA A 79 4.09 -14.67 -4.13
C ALA A 79 5.37 -14.19 -4.83
N LYS A 80 6.24 -13.51 -4.08
CA LYS A 80 7.58 -13.12 -4.54
C LYS A 80 8.58 -14.17 -4.08
N ILE A 81 9.07 -14.97 -5.00
CA ILE A 81 10.02 -16.06 -4.75
C ILE A 81 11.32 -15.75 -5.48
N SER A 82 12.44 -15.71 -4.75
CA SER A 82 13.78 -15.42 -5.29
C SER A 82 13.81 -14.19 -6.21
N GLY A 83 13.12 -13.12 -5.83
CA GLY A 83 13.07 -11.86 -6.58
C GLY A 83 11.92 -11.72 -7.58
N HIS A 84 11.23 -12.80 -7.97
CA HIS A 84 10.22 -12.81 -9.03
C HIS A 84 8.81 -13.07 -8.52
N TRP A 85 7.80 -12.47 -9.16
CA TRP A 85 6.39 -12.64 -8.78
C TRP A 85 5.74 -13.79 -9.55
N TYR A 86 5.11 -14.70 -8.81
CA TYR A 86 4.42 -15.88 -9.32
C TYR A 86 2.97 -15.93 -8.82
N ARG A 87 2.11 -16.64 -9.57
CA ARG A 87 0.75 -17.01 -9.20
C ARG A 87 0.61 -18.55 -9.14
N VAL A 88 -0.48 -19.03 -8.55
CA VAL A 88 -0.79 -20.46 -8.55
C VAL A 88 -0.81 -20.99 -9.99
N LYS A 89 -0.18 -22.16 -10.21
CA LYS A 89 0.11 -22.82 -11.49
C LYS A 89 1.33 -22.32 -12.28
N ASP A 90 2.03 -21.29 -11.80
CA ASP A 90 3.30 -20.93 -12.42
C ASP A 90 4.38 -21.97 -12.08
N LYS A 91 5.28 -22.24 -13.03
CA LYS A 91 6.46 -23.08 -12.81
C LYS A 91 7.63 -22.26 -12.24
N ILE A 92 8.32 -22.85 -11.26
CA ILE A 92 9.54 -22.32 -10.65
C ILE A 92 10.57 -23.46 -10.57
N GLY A 93 11.50 -23.49 -11.53
CA GLY A 93 12.39 -24.65 -11.72
C GLY A 93 11.58 -25.90 -12.03
N GLU A 94 11.85 -26.99 -11.30
CA GLU A 94 11.16 -28.28 -11.44
C GLU A 94 9.80 -28.34 -10.70
N TYR A 95 9.42 -27.29 -9.98
CA TYR A 95 8.19 -27.26 -9.18
C TYR A 95 7.13 -26.35 -9.80
N GLU A 96 5.88 -26.59 -9.42
CA GLU A 96 4.74 -25.73 -9.66
C GLU A 96 4.27 -25.10 -8.34
N LEU A 97 3.89 -23.82 -8.38
CA LEU A 97 3.26 -23.16 -7.24
C LEU A 97 1.80 -23.61 -7.12
N VAL A 98 1.50 -24.47 -6.14
CA VAL A 98 0.16 -25.09 -6.01
C VAL A 98 -0.74 -24.38 -5.00
N ASN A 99 -0.18 -23.64 -4.04
CA ASN A 99 -0.96 -22.92 -3.04
C ASN A 99 -0.24 -21.64 -2.58
N ILE A 100 -1.02 -20.57 -2.38
CA ILE A 100 -0.57 -19.34 -1.73
C ILE A 100 -1.44 -19.11 -0.50
N GLY A 101 -0.86 -19.29 0.68
CA GLY A 101 -1.46 -18.95 1.97
C GLY A 101 -1.14 -17.51 2.40
N SER A 102 -1.51 -17.14 3.63
CA SER A 102 -1.26 -15.80 4.16
C SER A 102 0.20 -15.56 4.58
N LYS A 103 0.92 -16.62 4.96
CA LYS A 103 2.30 -16.56 5.47
C LYS A 103 3.24 -17.58 4.83
N SER A 104 2.70 -18.45 4.01
CA SER A 104 3.44 -19.54 3.39
C SER A 104 2.91 -19.81 2.00
N ILE A 105 3.73 -20.49 1.20
CA ILE A 105 3.35 -21.05 -0.09
C ILE A 105 3.79 -22.49 -0.16
N THR A 106 3.15 -23.26 -1.04
CA THR A 106 3.53 -24.64 -1.31
C THR A 106 3.94 -24.77 -2.77
N LEU A 107 5.18 -25.23 -2.97
CA LEU A 107 5.68 -25.72 -4.25
C LEU A 107 5.53 -27.24 -4.30
N ALA A 108 5.14 -27.78 -5.44
CA ALA A 108 5.02 -29.22 -5.61
C ALA A 108 5.50 -29.65 -7.00
N ASN A 109 6.14 -30.82 -7.05
CA ASN A 109 6.36 -31.56 -8.29
C ASN A 109 5.67 -32.94 -8.13
N LYS A 110 6.04 -33.92 -8.97
CA LYS A 110 5.46 -35.27 -8.90
C LYS A 110 5.91 -36.07 -7.67
N ASP A 111 7.08 -35.75 -7.14
CA ASP A 111 7.79 -36.58 -6.17
C ASP A 111 7.78 -35.98 -4.75
N GLU A 112 7.66 -34.65 -4.65
CA GLU A 112 7.82 -33.92 -3.40
C GLU A 112 7.01 -32.61 -3.33
N LYS A 113 6.87 -32.12 -2.09
CA LYS A 113 6.26 -30.84 -1.76
C LYS A 113 7.17 -30.06 -0.84
N ILE A 114 7.29 -28.76 -1.11
CA ILE A 114 8.11 -27.84 -0.34
C ILE A 114 7.22 -26.69 0.15
N ASP A 115 7.16 -26.50 1.46
CA ASP A 115 6.51 -25.35 2.07
C ASP A 115 7.53 -24.26 2.38
N LEU A 116 7.37 -23.09 1.77
CA LEU A 116 8.19 -21.91 2.06
C LEU A 116 7.40 -20.96 2.95
N ASN A 117 8.05 -20.45 3.99
CA ASN A 117 7.44 -19.53 4.95
C ASN A 117 8.06 -18.14 4.83
N LEU A 118 7.23 -17.10 4.99
CA LEU A 118 7.73 -15.74 5.13
C LEU A 118 8.58 -15.66 6.39
N THR A 119 9.85 -15.36 6.22
CA THR A 119 10.72 -15.06 7.35
C THR A 119 10.37 -13.68 7.90
N LYS A 120 10.35 -13.53 9.23
CA LYS A 120 10.25 -12.19 9.82
C LYS A 120 11.48 -11.41 9.37
N GLY A 121 11.27 -10.39 8.55
CA GLY A 121 12.36 -9.53 8.07
C GLY A 121 13.14 -8.92 9.24
N ALA A 122 14.43 -8.63 9.02
CA ALA A 122 15.30 -7.98 9.99
C ALA A 122 14.82 -6.57 10.41
N ASN A 123 13.87 -5.98 9.69
CA ASN A 123 13.28 -4.68 9.98
C ASN A 123 12.31 -4.74 11.16
N LYS A 124 12.82 -4.51 12.37
CA LYS A 124 12.05 -4.40 13.62
C LYS A 124 11.05 -3.23 13.64
N ASN A 125 11.12 -2.31 12.67
CA ASN A 125 10.32 -1.09 12.63
C ASN A 125 8.91 -1.28 12.07
N VAL A 126 8.55 -2.46 11.56
CA VAL A 126 7.20 -2.75 11.07
C VAL A 126 6.61 -3.93 11.85
N ILE A 127 5.67 -3.62 12.74
CA ILE A 127 4.89 -4.64 13.45
C ILE A 127 3.62 -4.89 12.64
N ILE A 128 3.58 -5.99 11.89
CA ILE A 128 2.35 -6.44 11.24
C ILE A 128 1.46 -7.07 12.32
N LYS A 129 0.52 -6.28 12.85
CA LYS A 129 -0.57 -6.78 13.70
C LYS A 129 -1.67 -7.32 12.78
N ILE A 130 -1.95 -8.61 12.90
CA ILE A 130 -3.11 -9.23 12.27
C ILE A 130 -4.22 -9.24 13.33
N LYS A 131 -5.39 -8.73 12.97
CA LYS A 131 -6.57 -8.61 13.84
C LYS A 131 -7.33 -9.93 13.90
#